data_AF-A0A6B1F0B5-F1
#
_entry.id   AF-A0A6B1F0B5-F1
#
_cell.length_a   1.000
_cell.length_b   1.000
_cell.length_c   1.000
_cell.angle_alpha   90.00
_cell.angle_beta   90.00
_cell.angle_gamma   90.00
#
_symmetry.space_group_name_H-M   'P 1'
#
loop_
_entity.id
_entity.type
_entity.pdbx_description
1 polymer ?
#
loop_
_entity_poly.entity_id
_entity_poly.type
_entity_poly.pdbx_seq_one_letter_code
_entity_poly.pdbx_strand_id
1 'polypeptide(L)'
;MKNKRITFGGNTLAFVVIIFGILALINFLSTRRFIRADLTEDKRYTISKATKNVLNSLDDIVTITAYFSTDPAEVARIRRDVRDVLDEYNAFSNKLQIDFVNPANFDDAQKQELRFKGIPEVQVNVPKKDKMEIANVYMGISIGYSGKEETLQVVRSTANLEYELTSTILKVTTKEAKTVGFLTGHGEFDINDQNYQQFRQLLDKNGKGQYNVTSVSLQNGQAVDDAVTTLVIAGAKQPYKEREKY
;
A
#
# COMPACT_ATOMS: atom_id res chain seq x y z
N MET A 1 -30.62 -62.48 32.93
CA MET A 1 -29.87 -61.26 32.54
C MET A 1 -28.37 -61.52 32.72
N LYS A 2 -27.55 -61.36 31.67
CA LYS A 2 -26.07 -61.30 31.80
C LYS A 2 -25.53 -60.42 30.67
N ASN A 3 -25.00 -59.26 31.04
CA ASN A 3 -24.57 -58.16 30.16
C ASN A 3 -23.45 -58.57 29.21
N LYS A 4 -23.62 -58.31 27.90
CA LYS A 4 -22.53 -58.30 26.93
C LYS A 4 -21.74 -57.00 27.09
N ARG A 5 -20.50 -57.09 27.56
CA ARG A 5 -19.52 -56.00 27.51
C ARG A 5 -19.13 -55.78 26.05
N ILE A 6 -19.41 -54.58 25.53
CA ILE A 6 -18.99 -54.18 24.18
C ILE A 6 -17.49 -53.88 24.24
N THR A 7 -16.68 -54.67 23.53
CA THR A 7 -15.23 -54.50 23.39
C THR A 7 -14.92 -53.35 22.43
N PHE A 8 -14.82 -52.12 22.96
CA PHE A 8 -14.42 -50.90 22.25
C PHE A 8 -12.89 -50.63 22.30
N GLY A 9 -12.05 -51.67 22.19
CA GLY A 9 -10.60 -51.54 22.37
C GLY A 9 -9.80 -51.23 21.11
N GLY A 10 -10.13 -51.87 19.98
CA GLY A 10 -9.33 -51.79 18.74
C GLY A 10 -9.56 -50.50 17.94
N ASN A 11 -10.83 -50.07 17.81
CA ASN A 11 -11.16 -48.84 17.07
C ASN A 11 -10.63 -47.59 17.76
N THR A 12 -10.67 -47.53 19.09
CA THR A 12 -10.19 -46.38 19.85
C THR A 12 -8.69 -46.15 19.65
N LEU A 13 -7.90 -47.23 19.62
CA LEU A 13 -6.46 -47.13 19.37
C LEU A 13 -6.17 -46.64 17.95
N ALA A 14 -6.90 -47.15 16.95
CA ALA A 14 -6.78 -46.70 15.57
C ALA A 14 -7.15 -45.21 15.41
N PHE A 15 -8.23 -44.76 16.06
CA PHE A 15 -8.63 -43.35 16.07
C PHE A 15 -7.56 -42.44 16.70
N VAL A 16 -6.97 -42.85 17.83
CA VAL A 16 -5.90 -42.08 18.49
C VAL A 16 -4.68 -41.95 17.58
N VAL A 17 -4.26 -43.03 16.92
CA VAL A 17 -3.12 -43.02 15.98
C VAL A 17 -3.41 -42.11 14.78
N ILE A 18 -4.62 -42.15 14.22
CA ILE A 18 -5.01 -41.28 13.11
C ILE A 18 -5.00 -39.81 13.53
N ILE A 19 -5.55 -39.47 14.70
CA ILE A 19 -5.54 -38.10 15.22
C ILE A 19 -4.09 -37.61 15.42
N PHE A 20 -3.22 -38.44 16.01
CA PHE A 20 -1.82 -38.10 16.17
C PHE A 20 -1.10 -37.91 14.83
N GLY A 21 -1.40 -38.76 13.85
CA GLY A 21 -0.88 -38.64 12.48
C GLY A 21 -1.32 -37.34 11.81
N ILE A 22 -2.59 -36.95 11.96
CA ILE A 22 -3.12 -35.68 11.46
C ILE A 22 -2.43 -34.50 12.16
N LEU A 23 -2.26 -34.53 13.48
CA LEU A 23 -1.58 -33.46 14.22
C LEU A 23 -0.11 -33.34 13.82
N ALA A 24 0.60 -34.46 13.65
CA ALA A 24 1.98 -34.47 13.17
C ALA A 24 2.08 -33.97 11.73
N LEU A 25 1.13 -34.33 10.86
CA LEU A 25 1.05 -33.84 9.48
C LEU A 25 0.80 -32.33 9.45
N ILE A 26 -0.14 -31.83 10.26
CA ILE A 26 -0.42 -30.39 10.39
C ILE A 26 0.82 -29.66 10.90
N ASN A 27 1.49 -30.17 11.93
CA ASN A 27 2.71 -29.56 12.48
C ASN A 27 3.83 -29.54 11.42
N PHE A 28 4.04 -30.67 10.71
CA PHE A 28 5.01 -30.78 9.64
C PHE A 28 4.74 -29.81 8.48
N LEU A 29 3.48 -29.71 8.01
CA LEU A 29 3.11 -28.73 6.99
C LEU A 29 3.23 -27.29 7.49
N SER A 30 2.88 -27.04 8.76
CA SER A 30 2.95 -25.71 9.38
C SER A 30 4.37 -25.15 9.43
N THR A 31 5.40 -26.00 9.55
CA THR A 31 6.81 -25.55 9.53
C THR A 31 7.34 -25.20 8.15
N ARG A 32 6.72 -25.70 7.06
CA ARG A 32 7.24 -25.52 5.68
C ARG A 32 6.53 -24.43 4.87
N ARG A 33 5.32 -24.01 5.25
CA ARG A 33 4.67 -22.80 4.71
C ARG A 33 3.71 -22.21 5.74
N PHE A 34 3.92 -20.95 6.11
CA PHE A 34 2.91 -20.12 6.78
C PHE A 34 1.76 -19.83 5.81
N ILE A 35 0.87 -20.80 5.56
CA ILE A 35 -0.43 -20.52 4.94
C ILE A 35 -1.31 -20.00 6.08
N ARG A 36 -1.29 -18.69 6.31
CA ARG A 36 -2.32 -18.00 7.10
C ARG A 36 -3.61 -17.99 6.27
N ALA A 37 -4.40 -19.04 6.39
CA ALA A 37 -5.80 -19.01 5.96
C ALA A 37 -6.58 -18.22 7.02
N ASP A 38 -6.81 -16.94 6.78
CA ASP A 38 -7.66 -16.11 7.64
C ASP A 38 -9.12 -16.56 7.47
N LEU A 39 -9.65 -17.21 8.51
CA LEU A 39 -11.03 -17.71 8.61
C LEU A 39 -11.96 -16.70 9.30
N THR A 40 -11.53 -15.45 9.50
CA THR A 40 -12.38 -14.40 10.04
C THR A 40 -13.28 -13.81 8.94
N GLU A 41 -14.54 -13.56 9.28
CA GLU A 41 -15.60 -13.10 8.36
C GLU A 41 -15.29 -11.72 7.74
N ASP A 42 -14.40 -10.95 8.37
CA ASP A 42 -14.16 -9.54 8.03
C ASP A 42 -12.89 -9.25 7.19
N LYS A 43 -11.95 -10.19 7.02
CA LYS A 43 -10.68 -10.01 6.25
C LYS A 43 -9.94 -8.68 6.48
N ARG A 44 -10.16 -8.02 7.63
CA ARG A 44 -9.80 -6.61 7.85
C ARG A 44 -8.29 -6.34 7.81
N TYR A 45 -7.49 -7.41 7.89
CA TYR A 45 -6.03 -7.37 7.87
C TYR A 45 -5.42 -8.06 6.65
N THR A 46 -6.21 -8.45 5.65
CA THR A 46 -5.68 -9.02 4.41
C THR A 46 -5.46 -7.92 3.38
N ILE A 47 -4.21 -7.67 3.01
CA ILE A 47 -3.89 -6.75 1.91
C ILE A 47 -4.54 -7.20 0.59
N SER A 48 -4.88 -6.24 -0.25
CA SER A 48 -5.57 -6.47 -1.52
C SER A 48 -4.73 -7.29 -2.50
N LYS A 49 -5.40 -7.90 -3.49
CA LYS A 49 -4.72 -8.62 -4.58
C LYS A 49 -3.78 -7.70 -5.36
N ALA A 50 -4.16 -6.43 -5.55
CA ALA A 50 -3.33 -5.45 -6.23
C ALA A 50 -2.02 -5.21 -5.48
N THR A 51 -2.08 -5.01 -4.16
CA THR A 51 -0.91 -4.88 -3.29
C THR A 51 -0.01 -6.10 -3.37
N LYS A 52 -0.58 -7.31 -3.27
CA LYS A 52 0.18 -8.56 -3.42
C LYS A 52 0.92 -8.64 -4.75
N ASN A 53 0.31 -8.21 -5.85
CA ASN A 53 0.95 -8.20 -7.16
C ASN A 53 2.14 -7.23 -7.19
N VAL A 54 1.98 -6.01 -6.64
CA VAL A 54 3.06 -5.02 -6.54
C VAL A 54 4.24 -5.56 -5.71
N LEU A 55 3.95 -6.15 -4.55
CA LEU A 55 4.98 -6.68 -3.66
C LEU A 55 5.74 -7.88 -4.27
N ASN A 56 5.07 -8.70 -5.09
CA ASN A 56 5.69 -9.81 -5.80
C ASN A 56 6.49 -9.38 -7.03
N SER A 57 6.16 -8.22 -7.63
CA SER A 57 6.86 -7.67 -8.80
C SER A 57 8.07 -6.81 -8.45
N LEU A 58 8.43 -6.70 -7.16
CA LEU A 58 9.61 -5.94 -6.75
C LEU A 58 10.87 -6.58 -7.36
N ASP A 59 11.69 -5.77 -8.01
CA ASP A 59 12.95 -6.23 -8.62
C ASP A 59 14.08 -6.31 -7.57
N ASP A 60 14.13 -5.37 -6.62
CA ASP A 60 15.16 -5.25 -5.57
C ASP A 60 14.53 -4.87 -4.22
N ILE A 61 15.35 -4.70 -3.17
CA ILE A 61 14.93 -4.38 -1.80
C ILE A 61 14.31 -2.97 -1.74
N VAL A 62 13.10 -2.91 -1.20
CA VAL A 62 12.43 -1.68 -0.77
C VAL A 62 12.57 -1.54 0.74
N THR A 63 13.12 -0.43 1.19
CA THR A 63 13.28 -0.11 2.62
C THR A 63 12.15 0.80 3.07
N ILE A 64 11.41 0.40 4.11
CA ILE A 64 10.33 1.17 4.71
C ILE A 64 10.73 1.51 6.14
N THR A 65 10.97 2.80 6.42
CA THR A 65 11.27 3.26 7.79
C THR A 65 10.09 4.06 8.34
N ALA A 66 9.45 3.54 9.37
CA ALA A 66 8.33 4.16 10.08
C ALA A 66 8.85 4.93 11.31
N TYR A 67 8.76 6.25 11.26
CA TYR A 67 9.15 7.17 12.33
C TYR A 67 7.94 7.53 13.19
N PHE A 68 7.81 6.86 14.34
CA PHE A 68 6.66 7.00 15.23
C PHE A 68 7.06 7.18 16.69
N SER A 69 6.52 8.23 17.30
CA SER A 69 6.56 8.42 18.74
C SER A 69 5.83 7.28 19.47
N THR A 70 6.22 7.00 20.72
CA THR A 70 5.59 5.99 21.58
C THR A 70 4.49 6.54 22.49
N ASP A 71 4.36 7.86 22.57
CA ASP A 71 3.41 8.59 23.41
C ASP A 71 2.90 9.81 22.62
N PRO A 72 1.65 10.31 22.82
CA PRO A 72 0.59 9.82 23.69
C PRO A 72 0.03 8.46 23.28
N ALA A 73 -0.82 7.85 24.13
CA ALA A 73 -1.48 6.56 23.86
C ALA A 73 -2.21 6.50 22.50
N GLU A 74 -2.72 7.62 22.01
CA GLU A 74 -3.33 7.73 20.68
C GLU A 74 -2.32 7.43 19.56
N VAL A 75 -1.12 8.03 19.64
CA VAL A 75 -0.04 7.80 18.67
C VAL A 75 0.53 6.39 18.81
N ALA A 76 0.64 5.89 20.05
CA ALA A 76 1.05 4.52 20.32
C ALA A 76 0.10 3.50 19.67
N ARG A 77 -1.20 3.79 19.61
CA ARG A 77 -2.20 2.95 18.92
C ARG A 77 -1.95 2.96 17.41
N ILE A 78 -1.85 4.13 16.80
CA ILE A 78 -1.60 4.27 15.36
C ILE A 78 -0.30 3.55 14.98
N ARG A 79 0.76 3.68 15.79
CA ARG A 79 2.03 2.97 15.57
C ARG A 79 1.86 1.45 15.54
N ARG A 80 1.02 0.88 16.42
CA ARG A 80 0.73 -0.56 16.40
C ARG A 80 -0.05 -0.94 15.16
N ASP A 81 -1.09 -0.18 14.82
CA ASP A 81 -1.91 -0.45 13.65
C ASP A 81 -1.06 -0.39 12.35
N VAL A 82 -0.14 0.58 12.25
CA VAL A 82 0.83 0.69 11.13
C VAL A 82 1.77 -0.50 11.09
N ARG A 83 2.24 -0.97 12.25
CA ARG A 83 3.09 -2.17 12.34
C ARG A 83 2.35 -3.40 11.85
N ASP A 84 1.11 -3.60 12.26
CA ASP A 84 0.32 -4.74 11.84
C ASP A 84 0.13 -4.76 10.30
N VAL A 85 -0.09 -3.59 9.68
CA VAL A 85 -0.15 -3.46 8.21
C VAL A 85 1.20 -3.81 7.57
N LEU A 86 2.31 -3.28 8.07
CA LEU A 86 3.64 -3.52 7.49
C LEU A 86 4.10 -4.98 7.69
N ASP A 87 3.74 -5.62 8.80
CA ASP A 87 4.02 -7.02 9.05
C ASP A 87 3.28 -7.92 8.04
N GLU A 88 2.05 -7.55 7.67
CA GLU A 88 1.32 -8.24 6.60
C GLU A 88 2.03 -8.05 5.24
N TYR A 89 2.54 -6.85 4.93
CA TYR A 89 3.33 -6.62 3.70
C TYR A 89 4.57 -7.53 3.67
N ASN A 90 5.32 -7.57 4.77
CA ASN A 90 6.52 -8.39 4.91
C ASN A 90 6.26 -9.88 4.69
N ALA A 91 5.06 -10.36 5.06
CA ALA A 91 4.67 -11.74 4.84
C ALA A 91 4.51 -12.12 3.35
N PHE A 92 4.31 -11.15 2.46
CA PHE A 92 4.12 -11.39 1.01
C PHE A 92 5.34 -11.08 0.15
N SER A 93 6.41 -10.49 0.69
CA SER A 93 7.62 -10.24 -0.08
C SER A 93 8.86 -10.29 0.79
N ASN A 94 9.86 -11.05 0.36
CA ASN A 94 11.18 -11.09 0.96
C ASN A 94 12.08 -9.92 0.52
N LYS A 95 11.56 -9.00 -0.30
CA LYS A 95 12.26 -7.80 -0.78
C LYS A 95 11.82 -6.54 -0.02
N LEU A 96 11.21 -6.71 1.14
CA LEU A 96 10.86 -5.63 2.05
C LEU A 96 11.80 -5.65 3.24
N GLN A 97 12.39 -4.50 3.55
CA GLN A 97 13.05 -4.25 4.82
C GLN A 97 12.24 -3.20 5.57
N ILE A 98 11.78 -3.52 6.78
CA ILE A 98 10.91 -2.65 7.57
C ILE A 98 11.59 -2.30 8.88
N ASP A 99 11.74 -1.00 9.15
CA ASP A 99 12.38 -0.45 10.33
C ASP A 99 11.41 0.48 11.08
N PHE A 100 11.33 0.34 12.40
CA PHE A 100 10.53 1.22 13.27
C PHE A 100 11.44 2.04 14.16
N VAL A 101 11.40 3.36 13.98
CA VAL A 101 12.27 4.31 14.67
C VAL A 101 11.41 5.19 15.57
N ASN A 102 11.85 5.39 16.82
CA ASN A 102 11.27 6.37 17.74
C ASN A 102 12.16 7.63 17.76
N PRO A 103 11.75 8.75 17.14
CA PRO A 103 12.59 9.95 17.09
C PRO A 103 12.60 10.77 18.38
N ALA A 104 11.98 10.31 19.47
CA ALA A 104 11.84 11.07 20.71
C ALA A 104 13.18 11.61 21.28
N ASN A 105 14.27 10.87 21.08
CA ASN A 105 15.60 11.22 21.59
C ASN A 105 16.56 11.74 20.51
N PHE A 106 16.05 12.09 19.32
CA PHE A 106 16.89 12.61 18.24
C PHE A 106 17.46 13.98 18.61
N ASP A 107 18.72 14.22 18.24
CA ASP A 107 19.33 15.55 18.35
C ASP A 107 18.77 16.52 17.30
N ASP A 108 19.11 17.81 17.40
CA ASP A 108 18.58 18.84 16.51
C ASP A 108 18.94 18.61 15.03
N ALA A 109 20.09 18.00 14.75
CA ALA A 109 20.53 17.70 13.40
C ALA A 109 19.68 16.57 12.79
N GLN A 110 19.45 15.50 13.54
CA GLN A 110 18.58 14.39 13.14
C GLN A 110 17.12 14.85 12.97
N LYS A 111 16.63 15.72 13.85
CA LYS A 111 15.28 16.32 13.71
C LYS A 111 15.18 17.21 12.48
N GLN A 112 16.23 17.96 12.15
CA GLN A 112 16.29 18.76 10.93
C GLN A 112 16.32 17.87 9.67
N GLU A 113 17.03 16.76 9.71
CA GLU A 113 17.03 15.76 8.63
C GLU A 113 15.61 15.22 8.39
N LEU A 114 14.90 14.81 9.44
CA LEU A 114 13.51 14.34 9.31
C LEU A 114 12.60 15.41 8.72
N ARG A 115 12.75 16.68 9.12
CA ARG A 115 11.99 17.80 8.51
C ARG A 115 12.28 17.92 7.02
N PHE A 116 13.55 17.86 6.60
CA PHE A 116 13.91 17.90 5.18
C PHE A 116 13.41 16.70 4.40
N LYS A 117 13.35 15.52 5.03
CA LYS A 117 12.69 14.33 4.49
C LYS A 117 11.17 14.44 4.44
N GLY A 118 10.55 15.53 4.91
CA GLY A 118 9.09 15.67 4.92
C GLY A 118 8.38 14.98 6.09
N ILE A 119 9.12 14.66 7.16
CA ILE A 119 8.60 14.05 8.39
C ILE A 119 8.77 15.05 9.55
N PRO A 120 7.95 16.11 9.63
CA PRO A 120 8.04 17.11 10.68
C PRO A 120 7.48 16.60 12.02
N GLU A 121 7.84 17.28 13.12
CA GLU A 121 7.10 17.16 14.37
C GLU A 121 5.68 17.71 14.20
N VAL A 122 4.69 17.00 14.72
CA VAL A 122 3.28 17.38 14.71
C VAL A 122 2.82 17.57 16.15
N GLN A 123 2.05 18.63 16.38
CA GLN A 123 1.43 18.88 17.68
C GLN A 123 0.13 18.08 17.80
N VAL A 124 0.02 17.29 18.87
CA VAL A 124 -1.20 16.58 19.24
C VAL A 124 -1.71 17.06 20.59
N ASN A 125 -3.02 17.21 20.67
CA ASN A 125 -3.71 17.66 21.87
C ASN A 125 -4.00 16.45 22.77
N VAL A 126 -3.37 16.41 23.94
CA VAL A 126 -3.51 15.32 24.90
C VAL A 126 -4.45 15.77 26.02
N PRO A 127 -5.65 15.19 26.13
CA PRO A 127 -6.52 15.46 27.26
C PRO A 127 -5.93 14.85 28.53
N LYS A 128 -5.56 15.69 29.49
CA LYS A 128 -5.31 15.30 30.88
C LYS A 128 -6.43 15.85 31.75
N LYS A 129 -6.79 15.12 32.82
CA LYS A 129 -7.96 15.33 33.71
C LYS A 129 -8.62 16.72 33.63
N ASP A 130 -7.86 17.80 33.89
CA ASP A 130 -8.37 19.17 33.95
C ASP A 130 -7.74 20.15 32.92
N LYS A 131 -6.83 19.70 32.04
CA LYS A 131 -6.10 20.55 31.08
C LYS A 131 -5.78 19.83 29.78
N MET A 132 -5.81 20.58 28.68
CA MET A 132 -5.22 20.14 27.41
C MET A 132 -3.72 20.40 27.45
N GLU A 133 -2.91 19.36 27.25
CA GLU A 133 -1.48 19.50 27.02
C GLU A 133 -1.17 19.28 25.53
N ILE A 134 -0.19 20.02 25.01
CA ILE A 134 0.31 19.82 23.65
C ILE A 134 1.54 18.92 23.74
N ALA A 135 1.52 17.82 22.99
CA ALA A 135 2.69 16.95 22.81
C ALA A 135 3.18 17.04 21.36
N ASN A 136 4.51 17.12 21.18
CA ASN A 136 5.13 17.03 19.86
C ASN A 136 5.45 15.57 19.53
N VAL A 137 4.99 15.10 18.39
CA VAL A 137 5.10 13.70 17.99
C VAL A 137 5.49 13.54 16.52
N TYR A 138 6.05 12.38 16.19
CA TYR A 138 6.33 11.95 14.84
C TYR A 138 5.38 10.83 14.42
N MET A 139 4.88 10.90 13.20
CA MET A 139 3.97 9.91 12.59
C MET A 139 4.23 9.88 11.07
N GLY A 140 5.42 9.51 10.64
CA GLY A 140 5.78 9.52 9.21
C GLY A 140 6.38 8.20 8.77
N ILE A 141 6.34 7.94 7.46
CA ILE A 141 6.94 6.75 6.85
C ILE A 141 7.78 7.21 5.67
N SER A 142 9.02 6.73 5.58
CA SER A 142 9.87 6.86 4.40
C SER A 142 9.95 5.53 3.67
N ILE A 143 9.98 5.57 2.35
CA ILE A 143 10.02 4.41 1.46
C ILE A 143 11.15 4.66 0.46
N GLY A 144 12.21 3.86 0.57
CA GLY A 144 13.41 3.94 -0.24
C GLY A 144 13.55 2.76 -1.22
N TYR A 145 14.01 3.03 -2.43
CA TYR A 145 14.32 2.03 -3.45
C TYR A 145 15.38 2.54 -4.43
N SER A 146 16.53 1.86 -4.55
CA SER A 146 17.59 2.19 -5.52
C SER A 146 17.99 3.68 -5.55
N GLY A 147 18.11 4.32 -4.37
CA GLY A 147 18.47 5.74 -4.24
C GLY A 147 17.32 6.73 -4.45
N LYS A 148 16.12 6.27 -4.83
CA LYS A 148 14.88 7.07 -4.74
C LYS A 148 14.29 6.94 -3.35
N GLU A 149 13.78 8.02 -2.80
CA GLU A 149 13.08 8.04 -1.51
C GLU A 149 11.82 8.89 -1.62
N GLU A 150 10.71 8.38 -1.11
CA GLU A 150 9.43 9.08 -1.00
C GLU A 150 8.90 8.94 0.42
N THR A 151 8.12 9.92 0.89
CA THR A 151 7.63 9.93 2.26
C THR A 151 6.13 10.12 2.35
N LEU A 152 5.49 9.32 3.20
CA LEU A 152 4.13 9.54 3.66
C LEU A 152 4.17 10.47 4.87
N GLN A 153 3.69 11.69 4.65
CA GLN A 153 3.65 12.70 5.70
C GLN A 153 2.44 12.47 6.61
N VAL A 154 2.67 12.45 7.92
CA VAL A 154 1.62 12.53 8.96
C VAL A 154 0.52 11.48 8.81
N VAL A 155 0.86 10.22 9.05
CA VAL A 155 -0.06 9.08 9.08
C VAL A 155 -0.87 9.10 10.39
N ARG A 156 -2.12 9.55 10.31
CA ARG A 156 -3.03 9.67 11.48
C ARG A 156 -3.94 8.45 11.68
N SER A 157 -4.13 7.65 10.65
CA SER A 157 -4.95 6.43 10.69
C SER A 157 -4.46 5.44 9.64
N THR A 158 -4.86 4.18 9.80
CA THR A 158 -4.56 3.11 8.84
C THR A 158 -5.62 2.92 7.77
N ALA A 159 -6.70 3.72 7.77
CA ALA A 159 -7.85 3.54 6.90
C ALA A 159 -7.50 3.55 5.40
N ASN A 160 -6.60 4.45 4.99
CA ASN A 160 -6.11 4.55 3.60
C ASN A 160 -4.64 4.12 3.46
N LEU A 161 -4.03 3.62 4.53
CA LEU A 161 -2.58 3.39 4.59
C LEU A 161 -2.13 2.33 3.58
N GLU A 162 -2.93 1.28 3.35
CA GLU A 162 -2.58 0.27 2.34
C GLU A 162 -2.43 0.91 0.95
N TYR A 163 -3.37 1.77 0.57
CA TYR A 163 -3.32 2.45 -0.72
C TYR A 163 -2.12 3.39 -0.81
N GLU A 164 -1.88 4.20 0.23
CA GLU A 164 -0.76 5.14 0.28
C GLU A 164 0.60 4.42 0.22
N LEU A 165 0.78 3.35 0.99
CA LEU A 165 1.98 2.52 0.94
C LEU A 165 2.17 1.89 -0.44
N THR A 166 1.15 1.20 -0.96
CA THR A 166 1.24 0.48 -2.24
C THR A 166 1.54 1.41 -3.39
N SER A 167 0.82 2.54 -3.48
CA SER A 167 1.00 3.52 -4.54
C SER A 167 2.37 4.19 -4.48
N THR A 168 2.91 4.42 -3.27
CA THR A 168 4.24 5.00 -3.08
C THR A 168 5.35 4.00 -3.38
N ILE A 169 5.21 2.74 -2.96
CA ILE A 169 6.12 1.65 -3.35
C ILE A 169 6.15 1.55 -4.88
N LEU A 170 4.98 1.53 -5.52
CA LEU A 170 4.90 1.51 -6.99
C LEU A 170 5.56 2.74 -7.61
N LYS A 171 5.38 3.94 -7.04
CA LYS A 171 6.02 5.18 -7.51
C LYS A 171 7.55 5.10 -7.47
N VAL A 172 8.14 4.66 -6.36
CA VAL A 172 9.62 4.59 -6.23
C VAL A 172 10.23 3.43 -7.02
N THR A 173 9.50 2.33 -7.20
CA THR A 173 9.97 1.14 -7.92
C THR A 173 9.78 1.24 -9.43
N THR A 174 8.85 2.08 -9.91
CA THR A 174 8.62 2.28 -11.34
C THR A 174 9.84 2.95 -11.99
N LYS A 175 10.42 2.26 -12.97
CA LYS A 175 11.56 2.77 -13.76
C LYS A 175 11.10 3.87 -14.72
N GLU A 176 10.03 3.59 -15.45
CA GLU A 176 9.46 4.51 -16.45
C GLU A 176 7.94 4.59 -16.28
N ALA A 177 7.43 5.81 -16.11
CA ALA A 177 6.00 6.06 -16.06
C ALA A 177 5.37 5.83 -17.42
N LYS A 178 4.25 5.10 -17.45
CA LYS A 178 3.45 4.90 -18.66
C LYS A 178 2.79 6.21 -19.08
N THR A 179 2.65 6.44 -20.38
CA THR A 179 2.01 7.65 -20.90
C THR A 179 0.56 7.37 -21.25
N VAL A 180 -0.31 8.21 -20.70
CA VAL A 180 -1.76 8.24 -20.97
C VAL A 180 -2.05 9.52 -21.76
N GLY A 181 -2.55 9.34 -22.98
CA GLY A 181 -2.94 10.42 -23.88
C GLY A 181 -4.44 10.69 -23.78
N PHE A 182 -4.84 11.95 -23.63
CA PHE A 182 -6.23 12.37 -23.68
C PHE A 182 -6.52 13.02 -25.02
N LEU A 183 -7.45 12.45 -25.78
CA LEU A 183 -7.83 12.96 -27.09
C LEU A 183 -8.53 14.32 -26.96
N THR A 184 -8.17 15.23 -27.86
CA THR A 184 -8.75 16.57 -27.97
C THR A 184 -9.01 16.91 -29.44
N GLY A 185 -10.03 17.73 -29.66
CA GLY A 185 -10.34 18.29 -30.98
C GLY A 185 -11.79 18.10 -31.44
N HIS A 186 -12.56 17.26 -30.75
CA HIS A 186 -13.94 16.90 -31.12
C HIS A 186 -14.92 17.16 -29.97
N GLY A 187 -14.57 18.07 -29.06
CA GLY A 187 -15.39 18.47 -27.92
C GLY A 187 -15.29 17.55 -26.69
N GLU A 188 -14.25 16.71 -26.64
CA GLU A 188 -13.87 15.93 -25.45
C GLU A 188 -13.52 16.83 -24.26
N PHE A 189 -13.50 16.22 -23.08
CA PHE A 189 -12.93 16.83 -21.88
C PHE A 189 -11.41 17.01 -22.04
N ASP A 190 -10.95 18.25 -22.05
CA ASP A 190 -9.52 18.57 -22.08
C ASP A 190 -8.92 18.39 -20.68
N ILE A 191 -8.01 17.42 -20.54
CA ILE A 191 -7.33 17.13 -19.28
C ILE A 191 -6.50 18.31 -18.73
N ASN A 192 -6.21 19.30 -19.56
CA ASN A 192 -5.49 20.52 -19.16
C ASN A 192 -6.41 21.67 -18.77
N ASP A 193 -7.73 21.54 -18.92
CA ASP A 193 -8.70 22.54 -18.44
C ASP A 193 -8.54 22.73 -16.93
N GLN A 194 -8.74 23.96 -16.46
CA GLN A 194 -8.71 24.32 -15.04
C GLN A 194 -9.68 23.48 -14.20
N ASN A 195 -10.82 23.10 -14.78
CA ASN A 195 -11.84 22.28 -14.12
C ASN A 195 -11.36 20.85 -13.82
N TYR A 196 -10.36 20.34 -14.55
CA TYR A 196 -9.84 18.97 -14.40
C TYR A 196 -8.45 18.90 -13.78
N GLN A 197 -7.89 20.01 -13.31
CA GLN A 197 -6.54 20.04 -12.72
C GLN A 197 -6.37 19.06 -11.54
N GLN A 198 -7.39 18.94 -10.69
CA GLN A 198 -7.37 17.98 -9.58
C GLN A 198 -7.32 16.54 -10.08
N PHE A 199 -8.10 16.21 -11.12
CA PHE A 199 -8.09 14.89 -11.74
C PHE A 199 -6.76 14.60 -12.42
N ARG A 200 -6.20 15.57 -13.17
CA ARG A 200 -4.86 15.48 -13.74
C ARG A 200 -3.81 15.21 -12.66
N GLN A 201 -3.85 15.91 -11.53
CA GLN A 201 -2.92 15.70 -10.42
C GLN A 201 -3.00 14.28 -9.81
N LEU A 202 -4.16 13.63 -9.86
CA LEU A 202 -4.31 12.25 -9.39
C LEU A 202 -3.74 11.21 -10.36
N LEU A 203 -3.62 11.54 -11.64
CA LEU A 203 -3.07 10.65 -12.67
C LEU A 203 -1.59 10.91 -12.95
N ASP A 204 -1.19 12.19 -12.98
CA ASP A 204 0.14 12.63 -13.36
C ASP A 204 1.17 12.27 -12.28
N LYS A 205 2.31 11.72 -12.70
CA LYS A 205 3.43 11.34 -11.85
C LYS A 205 4.04 12.52 -11.08
N ASN A 206 3.87 13.74 -11.59
CA ASN A 206 4.34 14.97 -10.94
C ASN A 206 3.37 15.41 -9.82
N GLY A 207 2.19 14.81 -9.74
CA GLY A 207 1.24 14.96 -8.65
C GLY A 207 1.24 13.74 -7.73
N LYS A 208 0.04 13.19 -7.50
CA LYS A 208 -0.21 11.98 -6.71
C LYS A 208 -0.28 10.70 -7.55
N GLY A 209 -0.23 10.83 -8.87
CA GLY A 209 -0.39 9.72 -9.79
C GLY A 209 0.92 9.05 -10.18
N GLN A 210 0.85 8.27 -11.25
CA GLN A 210 1.94 7.39 -11.71
C GLN A 210 2.19 7.47 -13.22
N TYR A 211 1.41 8.27 -13.94
CA TYR A 211 1.41 8.32 -15.40
C TYR A 211 2.02 9.62 -15.91
N ASN A 212 2.60 9.60 -17.11
CA ASN A 212 2.77 10.83 -17.88
C ASN A 212 1.42 11.15 -18.52
N VAL A 213 0.83 12.30 -18.20
CA VAL A 213 -0.46 12.69 -18.79
C VAL A 213 -0.21 13.69 -19.91
N THR A 214 -0.64 13.39 -21.12
CA THR A 214 -0.50 14.28 -22.27
C THR A 214 -1.83 14.46 -23.00
N SER A 215 -1.98 15.58 -23.71
CA SER A 215 -3.06 15.71 -24.69
C SER A 215 -2.59 15.17 -26.04
N VAL A 216 -3.53 14.60 -26.78
CA VAL A 216 -3.33 14.05 -28.11
C VAL A 216 -4.33 14.72 -29.04
N SER A 217 -3.90 15.11 -30.24
CA SER A 217 -4.79 15.59 -31.29
C SER A 217 -4.56 14.75 -32.54
N LEU A 218 -5.66 14.31 -33.15
CA LEU A 218 -5.66 13.57 -34.42
C LEU A 218 -5.94 14.49 -35.62
N GLN A 219 -6.11 15.79 -35.38
CA GLN A 219 -6.46 16.74 -36.42
C GLN A 219 -5.43 16.69 -37.54
N ASN A 220 -5.91 16.79 -38.78
CA ASN A 220 -5.12 16.70 -40.00
C ASN A 220 -4.44 15.33 -40.22
N GLY A 221 -4.85 14.28 -39.52
CA GLY A 221 -4.28 12.93 -39.67
C GLY A 221 -2.92 12.78 -38.98
N GLN A 222 -2.68 13.53 -37.90
CA GLN A 222 -1.52 13.28 -37.04
C GLN A 222 -1.69 11.93 -36.34
N ALA A 223 -0.67 11.07 -36.48
CA ALA A 223 -0.60 9.82 -35.75
C ALA A 223 -0.40 10.06 -34.25
N VAL A 224 -0.90 9.14 -33.43
CA VAL A 224 -0.61 9.12 -31.99
C VAL A 224 0.86 8.75 -31.77
N ASP A 225 1.55 9.48 -30.90
CA ASP A 225 2.93 9.19 -30.52
C ASP A 225 3.04 7.77 -29.92
N ASP A 226 4.01 6.98 -30.38
CA ASP A 226 4.26 5.61 -29.93
C ASP A 226 4.50 5.51 -28.40
N ALA A 227 4.93 6.59 -27.76
CA ALA A 227 5.07 6.65 -26.31
C ALA A 227 3.72 6.56 -25.57
N VAL A 228 2.59 6.90 -26.22
CA VAL A 228 1.24 6.84 -25.65
C VAL A 228 0.77 5.40 -25.58
N THR A 229 0.91 4.80 -24.41
CA THR A 229 0.51 3.41 -24.15
C THR A 229 -1.00 3.22 -23.94
N THR A 230 -1.74 4.31 -23.70
CA THR A 230 -3.20 4.28 -23.54
C THR A 230 -3.78 5.60 -24.01
N LEU A 231 -4.75 5.54 -24.94
CA LEU A 231 -5.50 6.71 -25.41
C LEU A 231 -6.88 6.74 -24.75
N VAL A 232 -7.23 7.88 -24.15
CA VAL A 232 -8.52 8.14 -23.51
C VAL A 232 -9.33 9.10 -24.37
N ILE A 233 -10.53 8.65 -24.76
CA ILE A 233 -11.50 9.44 -25.50
C ILE A 233 -12.62 9.83 -24.55
N ALA A 234 -12.56 11.06 -24.03
CA ALA A 234 -13.42 11.49 -22.94
C ALA A 234 -14.60 12.32 -23.45
N GLY A 235 -15.65 11.64 -23.93
CA GLY A 235 -16.93 12.30 -24.25
C GLY A 235 -16.91 13.15 -25.53
N ALA A 236 -16.40 12.59 -26.63
CA ALA A 236 -16.42 13.24 -27.95
C ALA A 236 -17.84 13.66 -28.36
N LYS A 237 -18.00 14.91 -28.80
CA LYS A 237 -19.28 15.53 -29.18
C LYS A 237 -19.44 15.70 -30.68
N GLN A 238 -18.34 15.55 -31.43
CA GLN A 238 -18.31 15.65 -32.88
C GLN A 238 -17.79 14.35 -33.49
N PRO A 239 -18.27 13.98 -34.70
CA PRO A 239 -17.77 12.79 -35.39
C PRO A 239 -16.33 13.00 -35.89
N TYR A 240 -15.54 11.93 -35.86
CA TYR A 240 -14.20 11.91 -36.47
C TYR A 240 -14.27 11.86 -37.99
N LYS A 241 -13.37 12.59 -38.65
CA LYS A 241 -13.14 12.50 -40.09
C LYS A 241 -12.47 11.18 -40.43
N GLU A 242 -12.63 10.70 -41.66
CA GLU A 242 -12.02 9.42 -42.10
C GLU A 242 -10.51 9.37 -41.87
N ARG A 243 -9.79 10.48 -42.13
CA ARG A 243 -8.33 10.56 -41.89
C ARG A 243 -7.92 10.52 -40.42
N GLU A 244 -8.85 10.69 -39.48
CA GLU A 244 -8.58 10.67 -38.04
C GLU A 244 -8.86 9.28 -37.45
N LYS A 245 -9.42 8.35 -38.24
CA LYS A 245 -9.72 6.97 -37.83
C LYS A 245 -8.56 6.00 -38.09
N TYR A 246 -7.55 6.42 -38.85
CA TYR A 246 -6.41 5.64 -39.32
C TYR A 246 -5.13 6.42 -39.04
#